data_AF-A0A1T4XDX3-F1
#
_entry.id   AF-A0A1T4XDX3-F1
#
_cell.length_a   1.000
_cell.length_b   1.000
_cell.length_c   1.000
_cell.angle_alpha   90.00
_cell.angle_beta   90.00
_cell.angle_gamma   90.00
#
_symmetry.space_group_name_H-M   'P 1'
#
loop_
_entity.id
_entity.type
_entity.pdbx_description
1 polymer ?
#
loop_
_entity_poly.entity_id
_entity_poly.type
_entity_poly.pdbx_seq_one_letter_code
_entity_poly.pdbx_strand_id
1 'polypeptide(L)'
;MIYDELIEELAVTLLTKARYEGCISVIDGFSQCEEDKTRIEYPIDGVMRIMPVGSEIWPEECEPLLKKIGAETIGDVADYLNKSKSENSSADDVLFTALLKICYENMDMDGKMVFWEDMLENNSLEWRDVE
;
A
#
# COMPACT_ATOMS: atom_id res chain seq x y z
N MET A 1 -4.45 28.33 -8.63
CA MET A 1 -5.07 27.15 -8.03
C MET A 1 -6.09 26.57 -8.95
N ILE A 2 -5.54 25.90 -9.96
CA ILE A 2 -6.21 24.82 -10.67
C ILE A 2 -6.25 23.64 -9.69
N TYR A 3 -7.26 22.77 -9.82
CA TYR A 3 -7.48 21.59 -8.96
C TYR A 3 -6.20 20.76 -8.76
N ASP A 4 -5.41 20.60 -9.82
CA ASP A 4 -4.15 19.84 -9.86
C ASP A 4 -3.07 20.43 -8.92
N GLU A 5 -2.92 21.76 -8.86
CA GLU A 5 -1.94 22.42 -7.96
C GLU A 5 -2.26 22.16 -6.48
N LEU A 6 -3.55 22.04 -6.13
CA LEU A 6 -3.98 21.74 -4.75
C LEU A 6 -3.70 20.27 -4.40
N ILE A 7 -3.93 19.34 -5.33
CA ILE A 7 -3.65 17.91 -5.12
C ILE A 7 -2.16 17.70 -4.91
N GLU A 8 -1.31 18.31 -5.75
CA GLU A 8 0.15 18.22 -5.63
C GLU A 8 0.62 18.77 -4.26
N GLU A 9 0.14 19.95 -3.84
CA GLU A 9 0.49 20.52 -2.52
C GLU A 9 0.05 19.61 -1.34
N LEU A 10 -1.14 19.00 -1.44
CA LEU A 10 -1.64 18.06 -0.44
C LEU A 10 -0.80 16.78 -0.43
N ALA A 11 -0.45 16.23 -1.59
CA ALA A 11 0.40 15.04 -1.71
C ALA A 11 1.79 15.27 -1.12
N VAL A 12 2.42 16.42 -1.41
CA VAL A 12 3.71 16.82 -0.78
C VAL A 12 3.59 16.89 0.74
N THR A 13 2.47 17.44 1.24
CA THR A 13 2.22 17.55 2.68
C THR A 13 2.09 16.18 3.34
N LEU A 14 1.35 15.25 2.71
CA LEU A 14 1.19 13.88 3.20
C LEU A 14 2.47 13.08 3.12
N LEU A 15 3.23 13.21 2.03
CA LEU A 15 4.56 12.63 1.90
C LEU A 15 5.48 13.10 3.02
N THR A 16 5.49 14.41 3.28
CA THR A 16 6.29 15.00 4.36
C THR A 16 5.87 14.44 5.70
N LYS A 17 4.57 14.36 5.99
CA LYS A 17 4.05 13.79 7.24
C LYS A 17 4.41 12.32 7.37
N ALA A 18 4.26 11.53 6.31
CA ALA A 18 4.59 10.12 6.28
C ALA A 18 6.09 9.84 6.49
N ARG A 19 6.98 10.78 6.16
CA ARG A 19 8.41 10.68 6.52
C ARG A 19 8.65 10.76 8.02
N TYR A 20 7.81 11.48 8.77
CA TYR A 20 7.97 11.64 10.22
C TYR A 20 7.14 10.63 11.02
N GLU A 21 5.91 10.36 10.58
CA GLU A 21 4.93 9.56 11.33
C GLU A 21 4.74 8.14 10.76
N GLY A 22 5.21 7.89 9.53
CA GLY A 22 4.97 6.63 8.80
C GLY A 22 3.71 6.68 7.92
N CYS A 23 3.75 6.03 6.76
CA CYS A 23 2.63 6.04 5.80
C CYS A 23 1.34 5.44 6.38
N ILE A 24 1.43 4.33 7.11
CA ILE A 24 0.27 3.67 7.74
C ILE A 24 -0.42 4.60 8.74
N SER A 25 0.35 5.28 9.61
CA SER A 25 -0.21 6.21 10.59
C SER A 25 -0.91 7.41 9.93
N VAL A 26 -0.43 7.85 8.77
CA VAL A 26 -1.10 8.89 7.98
C VAL A 26 -2.40 8.36 7.38
N ILE A 27 -2.41 7.16 6.79
CA ILE A 27 -3.59 6.52 6.18
C ILE A 27 -4.68 6.23 7.23
N ASP A 28 -4.31 5.71 8.41
CA ASP A 28 -5.26 5.47 9.51
C ASP A 28 -5.99 6.74 9.94
N GLY A 29 -5.34 7.91 9.82
CA GLY A 29 -5.96 9.21 10.07
C GLY A 29 -7.10 9.56 9.09
N PHE A 30 -7.07 9.01 7.87
CA PHE A 30 -8.11 9.20 6.86
C PHE A 30 -9.26 8.19 6.95
N SER A 31 -8.99 7.00 7.50
CA SER A 31 -9.95 5.88 7.57
C SER A 31 -11.18 6.13 8.47
N GLN A 32 -11.31 7.29 9.11
CA GLN A 32 -12.44 7.62 10.00
C GLN A 32 -13.77 7.94 9.28
N CYS A 33 -13.82 7.90 7.94
CA CYS A 33 -15.09 7.96 7.19
C CYS A 33 -15.70 6.55 7.01
N GLU A 34 -16.71 6.20 7.81
CA GLU A 34 -17.39 4.89 7.76
C GLU A 34 -18.06 4.56 6.40
N GLU A 35 -18.28 5.57 5.54
CA GLU A 35 -19.06 5.40 4.30
C GLU A 35 -18.22 5.08 3.06
N ASP A 36 -16.91 5.36 3.07
CA ASP A 36 -16.01 5.06 1.96
C ASP A 36 -15.09 3.91 2.36
N LYS A 37 -15.47 2.69 2.01
CA LYS A 37 -14.52 1.58 2.00
C LYS A 37 -13.47 1.90 0.94
N THR A 38 -12.35 2.48 1.35
CA THR A 38 -11.16 2.71 0.51
C THR A 38 -10.96 1.46 -0.32
N ARG A 39 -10.96 1.62 -1.63
CA ARG A 39 -10.84 0.50 -2.55
C ARG A 39 -9.36 0.14 -2.57
N ILE A 40 -9.00 -0.87 -1.80
CA ILE A 40 -7.61 -1.21 -1.54
C ILE A 40 -7.10 -2.09 -2.68
N GLU A 41 -6.44 -1.53 -3.69
CA GLU A 41 -5.68 -2.29 -4.68
C GLU A 41 -4.20 -1.93 -4.47
N TYR A 42 -3.29 -2.90 -4.49
CA TYR A 42 -1.92 -2.71 -3.98
C TYR A 42 -1.06 -1.92 -4.95
N PRO A 43 -0.19 -1.01 -4.47
CA PRO A 43 0.68 -0.27 -5.36
C PRO A 43 1.94 -1.07 -5.70
N ILE A 44 1.76 -2.14 -6.48
CA ILE A 44 2.82 -3.11 -6.84
C ILE A 44 3.08 -2.99 -8.33
N ASP A 45 4.26 -2.46 -8.67
CA ASP A 45 4.74 -2.46 -10.05
C ASP A 45 5.25 -3.85 -10.49
N GLY A 46 5.55 -3.99 -11.79
CA GLY A 46 6.01 -5.26 -12.35
C GLY A 46 7.35 -5.77 -11.79
N VAL A 47 8.21 -4.88 -11.28
CA VAL A 47 9.49 -5.25 -10.65
C VAL A 47 9.23 -5.78 -9.25
N MET A 48 8.47 -5.05 -8.43
CA MET A 48 8.06 -5.49 -7.10
C MET A 48 7.35 -6.83 -7.15
N ARG A 49 6.49 -7.04 -8.14
CA ARG A 49 5.71 -8.28 -8.26
C ARG A 49 6.58 -9.54 -8.29
N ILE A 50 7.76 -9.47 -8.90
CA ILE A 50 8.68 -10.61 -9.03
C ILE A 50 9.74 -10.66 -7.92
N MET A 51 9.79 -9.68 -7.02
CA MET A 51 10.73 -9.67 -5.91
C MET A 51 10.45 -10.85 -4.97
N PRO A 52 11.48 -11.62 -4.56
CA PRO A 52 11.30 -12.70 -3.62
C PRO A 52 10.82 -12.17 -2.26
N VAL A 53 9.90 -12.87 -1.60
CA VAL A 53 9.45 -12.50 -0.23
C VAL A 53 10.64 -12.34 0.71
N GLY A 54 11.67 -13.18 0.56
CA GLY A 54 12.88 -13.14 1.38
C GLY A 54 13.86 -12.00 1.08
N SER A 55 13.60 -11.13 0.09
CA SER A 55 14.39 -9.90 -0.10
C SER A 55 13.98 -8.79 0.86
N GLU A 56 12.77 -8.87 1.43
CA GLU A 56 12.20 -7.86 2.31
C GLU A 56 12.14 -8.34 3.76
N ILE A 57 12.04 -7.38 4.69
CA ILE A 57 11.89 -7.67 6.11
C ILE A 57 10.40 -7.66 6.45
N TRP A 58 9.83 -8.86 6.63
CA TRP A 58 8.46 -9.03 7.06
C TRP A 58 8.36 -9.08 8.60
N PRO A 59 7.26 -8.60 9.20
CA PRO A 59 6.96 -8.86 10.61
C PRO A 59 6.95 -10.36 10.92
N GLU A 60 7.34 -10.74 12.14
CA GLU A 60 7.40 -12.15 12.56
C GLU A 60 6.03 -12.83 12.45
N GLU A 61 4.95 -12.08 12.66
CA GLU A 61 3.57 -12.54 12.53
C GLU A 61 3.21 -12.94 11.09
N CYS A 62 3.91 -12.40 10.09
CA CYS A 62 3.71 -12.73 8.68
C CYS A 62 4.35 -14.07 8.30
N GLU A 63 5.45 -14.49 8.94
CA GLU A 63 6.16 -15.73 8.58
C GLU A 63 5.26 -16.98 8.48
N PRO A 64 4.44 -17.32 9.49
CA PRO A 64 3.57 -18.49 9.40
C PRO A 64 2.52 -18.34 8.31
N LEU A 65 2.08 -17.11 8.03
CA LEU A 65 1.09 -16.83 6.99
C LEU A 65 1.71 -16.99 5.59
N LEU A 66 2.90 -16.43 5.37
CA LEU A 66 3.68 -16.56 4.13
C LEU A 66 3.95 -18.05 3.81
N LYS A 67 4.34 -18.84 4.82
CA LYS A 67 4.52 -20.30 4.70
C LYS A 67 3.21 -21.02 4.39
N LYS A 68 2.09 -20.61 5.02
CA LYS A 68 0.77 -21.21 4.81
C LYS A 68 0.25 -20.96 3.39
N ILE A 69 0.45 -19.76 2.86
CA ILE A 69 0.01 -19.41 1.50
C ILE A 69 1.00 -19.87 0.42
N GLY A 70 2.21 -20.28 0.81
CA GLY A 70 3.26 -20.72 -0.10
C GLY A 70 3.77 -19.60 -1.00
N ALA A 71 3.82 -18.36 -0.48
CA ALA A 71 4.28 -17.21 -1.25
C ALA A 71 5.79 -17.26 -1.48
N GLU A 72 6.21 -17.18 -2.74
CA GLU A 72 7.61 -17.08 -3.13
C GLU A 72 7.99 -15.63 -3.47
N THR A 73 7.03 -14.86 -3.99
CA THR A 73 7.18 -13.48 -4.43
C THR A 73 6.21 -12.53 -3.73
N ILE A 74 6.52 -11.23 -3.76
CA ILE A 74 5.60 -10.18 -3.30
C ILE A 74 4.27 -10.26 -4.08
N GLY A 75 4.33 -10.59 -5.38
CA GLY A 75 3.15 -10.80 -6.21
C GLY A 75 2.22 -11.91 -5.70
N ASP A 76 2.77 -13.01 -5.19
CA ASP A 76 1.96 -14.11 -4.62
C ASP A 76 1.17 -13.64 -3.38
N VAL A 77 1.78 -12.80 -2.55
CA VAL A 77 1.12 -12.23 -1.36
C VAL A 77 -0.02 -11.30 -1.78
N ALA A 78 0.21 -10.44 -2.76
CA ALA A 78 -0.80 -9.54 -3.29
C ALA A 78 -1.97 -10.29 -3.93
N ASP A 79 -1.68 -11.32 -4.72
CA ASP A 79 -2.69 -12.18 -5.35
C ASP A 79 -3.51 -12.95 -4.31
N TYR A 80 -2.88 -13.40 -3.22
CA TYR A 80 -3.58 -14.02 -2.09
C TYR A 80 -4.53 -13.02 -1.43
N LEU A 81 -4.05 -11.84 -1.05
CA LEU A 81 -4.87 -10.84 -0.37
C LEU A 81 -6.01 -10.33 -1.26
N ASN A 82 -5.78 -10.18 -2.57
CA ASN A 82 -6.82 -9.86 -3.54
C ASN A 82 -7.94 -10.91 -3.59
N LYS A 83 -7.59 -12.19 -3.41
CA LYS A 83 -8.57 -13.30 -3.35
C LYS A 83 -9.28 -13.39 -2.00
N SER A 84 -8.60 -13.06 -0.90
CA SER A 84 -9.15 -13.16 0.47
C SER A 84 -10.00 -11.95 0.89
N LYS A 85 -10.09 -10.89 0.08
CA LYS A 85 -10.96 -9.70 0.27
C LYS A 85 -12.43 -9.99 0.59
N SER A 86 -12.93 -11.21 0.39
CA SER A 86 -14.31 -11.60 0.78
C SER A 86 -14.45 -12.18 2.18
N GLU A 87 -13.36 -12.61 2.84
CA GLU A 87 -13.42 -13.38 4.09
C GLU A 87 -12.94 -12.62 5.35
N ASN A 88 -12.43 -11.39 5.22
CA ASN A 88 -12.07 -10.44 6.31
C ASN A 88 -11.53 -11.12 7.57
N SER A 89 -10.33 -11.72 7.49
CA SER A 89 -9.66 -12.27 8.66
C SER A 89 -8.59 -11.31 9.19
N SER A 90 -8.40 -11.25 10.51
CA SER A 90 -7.37 -10.41 11.13
C SER A 90 -5.93 -10.77 10.73
N ALA A 91 -5.72 -11.97 10.16
CA ALA A 91 -4.44 -12.39 9.63
C ALA A 91 -4.13 -11.70 8.29
N ASP A 92 -5.17 -11.39 7.51
CA ASP A 92 -5.04 -10.66 6.25
C ASP A 92 -4.67 -9.20 6.53
N ASP A 93 -5.12 -8.61 7.63
CA ASP A 93 -4.79 -7.23 8.05
C ASP A 93 -3.29 -7.03 8.32
N VAL A 94 -2.65 -8.02 8.93
CA VAL A 94 -1.20 -7.97 9.24
C VAL A 94 -0.38 -8.09 7.96
N LEU A 95 -0.70 -9.06 7.09
CA LEU A 95 -0.08 -9.19 5.78
C LEU A 95 -0.32 -7.96 4.91
N PHE A 96 -1.52 -7.40 4.98
CA PHE A 96 -1.91 -6.19 4.29
C PHE A 96 -1.01 -5.01 4.68
N THR A 97 -0.91 -4.75 5.98
CA THR A 97 -0.11 -3.66 6.53
C THR A 97 1.37 -3.82 6.17
N ALA A 98 1.89 -5.04 6.26
CA ALA A 98 3.27 -5.35 5.91
C ALA A 98 3.54 -5.10 4.41
N LEU A 99 2.65 -5.60 3.54
CA LEU A 99 2.78 -5.44 2.10
C LEU A 99 2.74 -3.97 1.68
N LEU A 100 1.80 -3.19 2.21
CA LEU A 100 1.69 -1.76 1.91
C LEU A 100 2.95 -0.99 2.32
N LYS A 101 3.49 -1.30 3.51
CA LYS A 101 4.74 -0.71 3.98
C LYS A 101 5.91 -1.05 3.05
N ILE A 102 6.06 -2.31 2.67
CA ILE A 102 7.11 -2.78 1.76
C ILE A 102 7.02 -2.05 0.41
N CYS A 103 5.81 -1.94 -0.15
CA CYS A 103 5.59 -1.23 -1.41
C CYS A 103 6.01 0.24 -1.27
N TYR A 104 5.53 0.93 -0.23
CA TYR A 104 5.86 2.33 0.00
C TYR A 104 7.36 2.56 0.22
N GLU A 105 8.05 1.67 0.93
CA GLU A 105 9.49 1.78 1.20
C GLU A 105 10.33 1.61 -0.06
N ASN A 106 9.93 0.71 -0.96
CA ASN A 106 10.64 0.44 -2.20
C ASN A 106 10.39 1.48 -3.32
N MET A 107 9.37 2.34 -3.20
CA MET A 107 9.16 3.46 -4.13
C MET A 107 10.24 4.52 -4.00
N ASP A 108 10.63 5.12 -5.11
CA ASP A 108 11.40 6.36 -5.10
C ASP A 108 10.53 7.56 -4.65
N MET A 109 11.11 8.76 -4.66
CA MET A 109 10.45 9.96 -4.16
C MET A 109 9.27 10.39 -5.05
N ASP A 110 9.42 10.23 -6.36
CA ASP A 110 8.40 10.58 -7.34
C ASP A 110 7.25 9.57 -7.24
N GLY A 111 7.57 8.29 -7.07
CA GLY A 111 6.59 7.26 -6.82
C GLY A 111 5.79 7.47 -5.53
N LYS A 112 6.46 7.85 -4.45
CA LYS A 112 5.77 8.20 -3.20
C LYS A 112 4.86 9.44 -3.36
N MET A 113 5.20 10.39 -4.24
CA MET A 113 4.31 11.52 -4.59
C MET A 113 3.06 11.01 -5.30
N VAL A 114 3.24 10.26 -6.39
CA VAL A 114 2.15 9.69 -7.20
C VAL A 114 1.21 8.85 -6.36
N PHE A 115 1.73 8.07 -5.41
CA PHE A 115 0.94 7.30 -4.46
C PHE A 115 -0.04 8.18 -3.66
N TRP A 116 0.40 9.34 -3.17
CA TRP A 116 -0.48 10.25 -2.42
C TRP A 116 -1.45 11.00 -3.34
N GLU A 117 -1.03 11.35 -4.55
CA GLU A 117 -1.91 11.97 -5.55
C GLU A 117 -3.05 11.03 -5.93
N ASP A 118 -2.76 9.78 -6.29
CA ASP A 118 -3.80 8.80 -6.66
C ASP A 118 -4.72 8.51 -5.46
N MET A 119 -4.18 8.45 -4.23
CA MET A 119 -5.00 8.29 -3.04
C MET A 119 -5.95 9.47 -2.79
N LEU A 120 -5.47 10.70 -2.97
CA LEU A 120 -6.30 11.90 -2.84
C LEU A 120 -7.38 12.00 -3.91
N GLU A 121 -7.06 11.59 -5.14
CA GLU A 121 -7.99 11.66 -6.27
C GLU A 121 -9.05 10.55 -6.24
N ASN A 122 -8.67 9.34 -5.84
CA ASN A 122 -9.50 8.15 -6.02
C ASN A 122 -9.98 7.54 -4.71
N ASN A 123 -9.51 8.03 -3.56
CA ASN A 123 -9.70 7.40 -2.27
C ASN A 123 -9.37 5.89 -2.34
N SER A 124 -8.27 5.59 -3.02
CA SER A 124 -7.79 4.25 -3.34
C SER A 124 -6.30 4.17 -3.04
N LEU A 125 -5.80 2.96 -2.80
CA LEU A 125 -4.37 2.73 -2.60
C LEU A 125 -3.71 2.16 -3.87
N GLU A 126 -4.42 2.22 -5.01
CA GLU A 126 -3.98 1.64 -6.28
C GLU A 126 -2.75 2.36 -6.84
N TRP A 127 -1.84 1.59 -7.46
CA TRP A 127 -0.87 2.14 -8.39
C TRP A 127 -1.34 1.80 -9.79
N ARG A 128 -1.82 2.80 -10.51
CA ARG A 128 -2.02 2.66 -11.95
C ARG A 128 -0.66 2.93 -12.60
N ASP A 129 -0.13 1.93 -13.30
CA ASP A 129 1.07 2.10 -14.12
C ASP A 129 0.89 3.36 -14.97
N VAL A 130 1.72 4.38 -14.70
CA VAL A 130 1.79 5.56 -15.56
C VAL A 130 2.58 5.12 -16.79
N GLU A 131 1.87 4.84 -17.89
CA GLU A 131 2.45 4.48 -19.20
C GLU A 131 3.52 5.48 -19.68
#